data_AF-C6PUX7-F1
#
_entry.id   AF-C6PUX7-F1
#
_cell.length_a   1.000
_cell.length_b   1.000
_cell.length_c   1.000
_cell.angle_alpha   90.00
_cell.angle_beta   90.00
_cell.angle_gamma   90.00
#
_symmetry.space_group_name_H-M   'P 1'
#
loop_
_entity.id
_entity.type
_entity.pdbx_description
1 polymer ?
#
loop_
_entity_poly.entity_id
_entity_poly.type
_entity_poly.pdbx_seq_one_letter_code
_entity_poly.pdbx_strand_id
1 'polypeptide(L)' 'MENFDIYKDIAERTQGDIYVGVVGPVRTGKSTFIKRFMELMVLPNIENSYKKERAKDELPQSSSGKIHSYN' A
#
# COMPACT_ATOMS: atom_id res chain seq x y z
N MET A 1 16.79 21.03 -20.13
CA MET A 1 16.71 19.59 -19.84
C MET A 1 15.27 19.35 -19.44
N GLU A 2 14.47 18.71 -20.30
CA GLU A 2 13.07 18.41 -19.94
C GLU A 2 13.09 17.52 -18.71
N ASN A 3 12.58 18.05 -17.60
CA ASN A 3 12.41 17.26 -16.39
C ASN A 3 11.36 16.21 -16.71
N PHE A 4 11.82 14.97 -16.88
CA PHE A 4 10.95 13.81 -17.04
C PHE A 4 10.19 13.62 -15.73
N ASP A 5 9.06 14.30 -15.59
CA ASP A 5 8.20 14.24 -14.42
C ASP A 5 7.35 12.98 -14.51
N ILE A 6 7.95 11.88 -14.04
CA ILE A 6 7.35 10.55 -14.07
C ILE A 6 5.96 10.52 -13.41
N TYR A 7 5.72 11.38 -12.41
CA TYR A 7 4.42 11.46 -11.75
C TYR A 7 3.39 12.16 -12.63
N LYS A 8 3.79 13.22 -13.33
CA LYS A 8 2.93 13.89 -14.31
C LYS A 8 2.57 12.97 -15.47
N ASP A 9 3.54 12.24 -16.01
CA ASP A 9 3.32 11.32 -17.13
C ASP A 9 2.41 10.13 -16.72
N ILE A 10 2.58 9.60 -15.51
CA ILE A 10 1.67 8.58 -14.97
C ILE A 10 0.26 9.16 -14.82
N ALA A 11 0.10 10.32 -14.19
CA ALA A 11 -1.21 10.92 -13.97
C ALA A 11 -1.97 11.20 -15.28
N GLU A 12 -1.29 11.70 -16.31
CA GLU A 12 -1.89 11.96 -17.63
C GLU A 12 -2.33 10.67 -18.32
N ARG A 13 -1.54 9.59 -18.21
CA ARG A 13 -1.83 8.31 -18.87
C ARG A 13 -2.85 7.45 -18.14
N THR A 14 -2.99 7.63 -16.83
CA THR A 14 -3.88 6.83 -15.98
C THR A 14 -5.08 7.60 -15.45
N GLN A 15 -5.28 8.84 -15.91
CA GLN A 15 -6.32 9.75 -15.39
C GLN A 15 -6.20 9.99 -13.88
N GLY A 16 -4.97 9.90 -13.36
CA GLY A 16 -4.66 10.05 -11.94
C GLY A 16 -4.73 8.75 -11.12
N ASP A 17 -5.16 7.62 -11.70
CA ASP A 17 -5.28 6.36 -10.97
C ASP A 17 -3.97 5.56 -11.00
N ILE A 18 -3.52 5.04 -9.86
CA ILE A 18 -2.30 4.21 -9.78
C ILE A 18 -2.65 2.87 -9.16
N TYR A 19 -2.38 1.79 -9.90
CA TYR A 19 -2.55 0.42 -9.43
C TYR A 19 -1.19 -0.20 -9.10
N VAL A 20 -1.05 -0.74 -7.89
CA VAL A 20 0.20 -1.38 -7.43
C VAL A 20 -0.05 -2.87 -7.18
N GLY A 21 0.66 -3.73 -7.92
CA GLY A 21 0.65 -5.18 -7.73
C GLY A 21 1.89 -5.66 -6.98
N VAL A 22 1.70 -6.33 -5.83
CA VAL A 22 2.79 -6.93 -5.06
C VAL A 22 2.74 -8.46 -5.18
N VAL A 23 3.71 -9.04 -5.87
CA VAL A 23 3.78 -10.49 -6.15
C VAL A 23 4.95 -11.17 -5.44
N GLY A 24 4.81 -12.45 -5.13
CA GLY A 24 5.88 -13.25 -4.56
C GLY A 24 5.39 -14.47 -3.75
N PRO A 25 6.31 -15.38 -3.36
CA PRO A 25 5.99 -16.65 -2.70
C PRO A 25 5.18 -16.51 -1.41
N VAL A 26 4.59 -17.60 -0.93
CA VAL A 26 3.80 -17.62 0.32
C VAL A 26 4.68 -17.18 1.51
N ARG A 27 4.11 -16.39 2.44
CA ARG A 27 4.76 -15.91 3.69
C ARG A 27 6.01 -15.03 3.51
N THR A 28 6.23 -14.41 2.36
CA THR A 28 7.33 -13.46 2.15
C THR A 28 7.06 -12.02 2.64
N GLY A 29 6.05 -11.81 3.48
CA GLY A 29 5.78 -10.49 4.06
C GLY A 29 5.08 -9.48 3.14
N LYS A 30 4.50 -9.91 2.02
CA LYS A 30 3.78 -9.03 1.07
C LYS A 30 2.71 -8.17 1.73
N SER A 31 1.86 -8.76 2.56
CA SER A 31 0.83 -8.04 3.32
C SER A 31 1.44 -7.03 4.31
N THR A 32 2.57 -7.38 4.91
CA THR A 32 3.32 -6.49 5.82
C THR A 32 3.90 -5.30 5.08
N PHE A 33 4.46 -5.50 3.88
CA PHE A 33 4.95 -4.42 3.04
C PHE A 33 3.83 -3.46 2.64
N ILE A 34 2.71 -3.97 2.12
CA ILE A 34 1.57 -3.15 1.71
C ILE A 34 1.07 -2.30 2.88
N LYS A 35 0.87 -2.92 4.05
CA LYS A 35 0.42 -2.21 5.25
C LYS A 35 1.38 -1.08 5.64
N ARG A 36 2.69 -1.37 5.74
CA ARG A 36 3.70 -0.35 6.10
C ARG A 36 3.80 0.77 5.06
N PHE A 37 3.78 0.43 3.78
CA PHE A 37 3.83 1.42 2.71
C PHE A 37 2.64 2.37 2.79
N MET A 38 1.43 1.82 2.97
CA MET A 38 0.22 2.61 3.11
C MET A 38 0.25 3.50 4.36
N GLU A 39 0.67 2.96 5.51
CA GLU A 39 0.77 3.71 6.77
C GLU A 39 1.78 4.87 6.72
N LEU A 40 2.92 4.67 6.04
CA LEU A 40 4.01 5.65 6.03
C LEU A 40 3.92 6.65 4.87
N MET A 41 3.52 6.18 3.68
CA MET A 41 3.61 6.98 2.45
C MET A 41 2.26 7.50 1.97
N VAL A 42 1.16 6.79 2.24
CA VAL A 42 -0.15 7.11 1.63
C VAL A 42 -1.08 7.77 2.64
N LEU A 43 -1.40 7.11 3.75
CA LEU A 43 -2.36 7.58 4.75
C LEU A 43 -2.05 8.99 5.32
N PRO A 44 -0.78 9.39 5.55
CA PRO A 44 -0.47 10.74 6.02
C PRO A 44 -0.86 11.84 5.02
N ASN A 45 -0.91 11.51 3.72
CA ASN A 45 -1.20 12.45 2.65
C ASN A 45 -2.69 12.49 2.26
N ILE A 46 -3.56 11.73 2.93
CA ILE A 46 -5.01 11.80 2.73
C ILE A 46 -5.59 12.88 3.65
N GLU A 47 -6.02 14.00 3.07
CA GLU A 47 -6.59 15.14 3.82
C GLU A 47 -7.96 14.83 4.44
N ASN A 48 -8.81 14.09 3.73
CA ASN A 48 -10.16 13.76 4.19
C ASN A 48 -10.11 12.63 5.23
N SER A 49 -10.52 12.93 6.47
CA SER A 49 -10.50 11.98 7.60
C SER A 49 -11.35 10.73 7.36
N TYR A 50 -12.54 10.85 6.77
CA TYR A 50 -13.41 9.72 6.46
C TYR A 50 -12.80 8.79 5.40
N LYS A 51 -12.18 9.36 4.36
CA LYS A 51 -11.46 8.57 3.35
C LYS A 51 -10.25 7.87 3.94
N LYS A 52 -9.53 8.54 4.85
CA LYS A 52 -8.36 7.99 5.53
C LYS A 52 -8.71 6.79 6.42
N GLU A 53 -9.77 6.88 7.21
CA GLU A 53 -10.24 5.76 8.03
C GLU A 53 -10.71 4.59 7.17
N ARG A 54 -11.51 4.86 6.11
CA ARG A 54 -11.90 3.79 5.17
C ARG A 54 -10.69 3.08 4.55
N ALA A 55 -9.71 3.86 4.07
CA ALA A 55 -8.50 3.30 3.46
C ALA A 55 -7.69 2.44 4.46
N LYS A 56 -7.70 2.81 5.75
CA LYS A 56 -7.06 2.05 6.82
C LYS A 56 -7.80 0.74 7.12
N ASP A 57 -9.13 0.76 7.10
CA ASP A 57 -9.96 -0.43 7.30
C ASP A 57 -9.80 -1.45 6.16
N GLU A 58 -9.55 -0.98 4.94
CA GLU A 58 -9.27 -1.83 3.77
C GLU A 58 -7.87 -2.45 3.77
N LEU A 59 -6.96 -2.03 4.66
CA LEU A 59 -5.61 -2.58 4.71
C LEU A 59 -5.60 -4.06 5.12
N PRO A 60 -4.67 -4.86 4.57
CA PRO A 60 -4.57 -6.26 4.92
C PRO A 60 -4.30 -6.42 6.41
N GLN A 61 -5.21 -7.12 7.09
CA GLN A 61 -5.02 -7.50 8.48
C GLN A 61 -3.94 -8.58 8.54
N SER A 62 -2.80 -8.23 9.15
CA SER A 62 -1.73 -9.19 9.41
C SER A 62 -2.23 -10.21 10.43
N SER A 63 -2.36 -11.47 10.04
CA SER A 63 -2.63 -12.56 10.97
C SER A 63 -1.40 -12.75 11.86
N SER A 64 -1.55 -12.54 13.17
CA SER A 64 -0.57 -12.95 14.19
C SER A 64 -0.59 -14.48 14.30
N GLY A 65 -0.16 -15.18 13.25
CA GLY A 65 0.01 -16.62 13.29
C GLY A 65 1.13 -16.96 14.27
N LYS A 66 0.79 -17.18 15.55
CA LYS A 66 1.68 -17.93 16.44
C LYS A 66 1.89 -19.29 15.78
N ILE A 67 3.12 -19.59 15.38
CA ILE A 67 3.51 -20.97 15.12
C ILE A 67 3.36 -21.68 16.47
N HIS A 68 2.31 -22.49 16.62
CA HIS A 68 2.13 -23.35 17.79
C HIS A 68 3.17 -24.48 17.66
N SER A 69 4.38 -24.21 18.12
CA SER A 69 5.40 -25.24 18.33
C SER A 69 4.93 -26.09 19.51
N TYR A 70 4.34 -27.25 19.21
CA TYR A 70 4.14 -28.32 20.19
C TYR A 70 5.53 -28.73 20.71
N ASN A 71 5.76 -28.51 22.01
CA ASN A 71 6.78 -29.23 22.77
C ASN A 71 6.15 -30.51 23.33
#